data_AF-A0A318PZY3-F1
#
_entry.id   AF-A0A318PZY3-F1
#
_cell.length_a   1.000
_cell.length_b   1.000
_cell.length_c   1.000
_cell.angle_alpha   90.00
_cell.angle_beta   90.00
_cell.angle_gamma   90.00
#
_symmetry.space_group_name_H-M   'P 1'
#
loop_
_entity.id
_entity.type
_entity.pdbx_description
1 polymer ?
#
loop_
_entity_poly.entity_id
_entity_poly.type
_entity_poly.pdbx_seq_one_letter_code
_entity_poly.pdbx_strand_id
1 'polypeptide(L)'
;MTHDFTPVPAGDLIARLPQAGQAATINLHSQFRMYFLTVKDYRAAGARSTARSHARQADARLRDLEDLIMGAFHAEGPEIEAQNWARRNEGKVRS
;
A
#
# COMPACT_ATOMS: atom_id res chain seq x y z
N MET A 1 13.95 -8.60 23.75
CA MET A 1 13.70 -9.13 22.40
C MET A 1 13.68 -7.96 21.44
N THR A 2 14.70 -7.82 20.61
CA THR A 2 14.72 -6.85 19.50
C THR A 2 13.78 -7.40 18.44
N HIS A 3 12.58 -6.85 18.31
CA HIS A 3 11.72 -7.14 17.17
C HIS A 3 12.35 -6.47 15.95
N ASP A 4 13.09 -7.25 15.16
CA ASP A 4 13.49 -6.84 13.81
C ASP A 4 12.22 -6.74 12.95
N PHE A 5 11.63 -5.56 12.92
CA PHE A 5 10.59 -5.17 11.98
C PHE A 5 11.22 -5.07 10.59
N THR A 6 11.53 -6.20 9.97
CA THR A 6 11.82 -6.21 8.54
C THR A 6 10.51 -5.87 7.81
N PRO A 7 10.46 -4.75 7.06
CA PRO A 7 9.26 -4.35 6.35
C PRO A 7 8.87 -5.44 5.35
N VAL A 8 7.58 -5.76 5.29
CA VAL A 8 7.05 -6.70 4.29
C VAL A 8 7.10 -6.01 2.91
N PRO A 9 7.67 -6.64 1.88
CA PRO A 9 7.67 -6.07 0.53
C PRO A 9 6.24 -5.79 0.05
N ALA A 10 6.04 -4.67 -0.67
CA ALA A 10 4.72 -4.30 -1.16
C ALA A 10 4.08 -5.36 -2.08
N GLY A 11 4.88 -6.07 -2.87
CA GLY A 11 4.40 -7.18 -3.71
C GLY A 11 3.83 -8.34 -2.89
N ASP A 12 4.48 -8.71 -1.78
CA ASP A 12 4.01 -9.75 -0.86
C ASP A 12 2.71 -9.33 -0.16
N LEU A 13 2.53 -8.04 0.14
CA LEU A 13 1.29 -7.52 0.72
C LEU A 13 0.13 -7.59 -0.27
N ILE A 14 0.36 -7.20 -1.53
CA ILE A 14 -0.67 -7.24 -2.57
C ILE A 14 -1.06 -8.68 -2.90
N ALA A 15 -0.09 -9.61 -2.98
CA ALA A 15 -0.35 -11.01 -3.31
C ALA A 15 -1.27 -11.72 -2.30
N ARG A 16 -1.36 -11.23 -1.07
CA ARG A 16 -2.26 -11.74 -0.02
C ARG A 16 -3.71 -11.31 -0.21
N LEU A 17 -3.95 -10.24 -0.96
CA LEU A 17 -5.31 -9.82 -1.27
C LEU A 17 -5.99 -10.83 -2.19
N PRO A 18 -7.32 -11.06 -2.03
CA PRO A 18 -8.11 -11.72 -3.06
C PRO A 18 -7.93 -11.03 -4.42
N GLN A 19 -8.11 -11.77 -5.52
CA GLN A 19 -7.89 -11.25 -6.88
C GLN A 19 -8.64 -9.93 -7.15
N ALA A 20 -9.86 -9.79 -6.62
CA ALA A 20 -10.63 -8.54 -6.70
C ALA A 20 -9.95 -7.38 -5.95
N GLY A 21 -9.35 -7.63 -4.78
CA GLY A 21 -8.59 -6.64 -4.02
C GLY A 21 -7.29 -6.23 -4.70
N GLN A 22 -6.62 -7.16 -5.38
CA GLN A 22 -5.44 -6.85 -6.21
C GLN A 22 -5.80 -5.91 -7.36
N ALA A 23 -6.88 -6.19 -8.08
CA ALA A 23 -7.37 -5.33 -9.17
C ALA A 23 -7.81 -3.94 -8.65
N ALA A 24 -8.50 -3.90 -7.50
CA ALA A 24 -8.87 -2.66 -6.83
C ALA A 24 -7.64 -1.82 -6.45
N THR A 25 -6.59 -2.45 -5.94
CA THR A 25 -5.32 -1.79 -5.57
C THR A 25 -4.66 -1.13 -6.78
N ILE A 26 -4.56 -1.85 -7.91
CA ILE A 26 -4.00 -1.30 -9.16
C ILE A 26 -4.82 -0.09 -9.64
N ASN A 27 -6.15 -0.20 -9.60
CA ASN A 27 -7.04 0.88 -10.01
C ASN A 27 -6.90 2.13 -9.12
N LEU A 28 -6.93 1.96 -7.80
CA LEU A 28 -6.77 3.06 -6.84
C LEU A 28 -5.40 3.74 -6.99
N HIS A 29 -4.33 2.97 -7.19
CA HIS A 29 -3.00 3.51 -7.43
C HIS A 29 -2.91 4.30 -8.76
N SER A 30 -3.56 3.81 -9.82
CA SER A 30 -3.66 4.53 -11.09
C SER A 30 -4.37 5.88 -10.92
N GLN A 31 -5.49 5.91 -10.18
CA GLN A 31 -6.22 7.14 -9.89
C GLN A 31 -5.41 8.11 -9.03
N PHE A 32 -4.77 7.62 -7.96
CA PHE A 32 -3.84 8.41 -7.15
C PHE A 32 -2.79 9.08 -8.03
N ARG A 33 -2.11 8.30 -8.88
CA ARG A 33 -1.05 8.80 -9.76
C ARG A 33 -1.57 9.89 -10.72
N MET A 34 -2.74 9.68 -11.30
CA MET A 34 -3.37 10.66 -12.19
C MET A 34 -3.64 11.98 -11.45
N TYR A 35 -4.29 11.94 -10.28
CA TYR A 35 -4.55 13.14 -9.49
C TYR A 35 -3.26 13.82 -9.03
N PHE A 36 -2.30 13.04 -8.52
CA PHE A 36 -1.03 13.56 -8.02
C PHE A 36 -0.23 14.30 -9.10
N LEU A 37 -0.13 13.73 -10.30
CA LEU A 37 0.61 14.34 -11.40
C LEU A 37 -0.07 15.60 -11.93
N THR A 38 -1.40 15.58 -12.07
CA THR A 38 -2.16 16.72 -12.60
C THR A 38 -2.18 17.93 -11.67
N VAL A 39 -1.94 17.76 -10.36
CA VAL A 39 -1.80 18.89 -9.42
C VAL A 39 -0.71 19.86 -9.85
N LYS A 40 0.43 19.35 -10.35
CA LYS A 40 1.54 20.20 -10.81
C LYS A 40 1.10 21.07 -11.98
N ASP A 41 0.40 20.46 -12.94
CA ASP A 41 -0.04 21.15 -14.16
C ASP A 41 -1.08 22.23 -13.83
N TYR A 42 -2.04 21.94 -12.95
CA TYR A 42 -3.03 22.95 -12.52
C TYR A 42 -2.39 24.08 -11.70
N ARG A 43 -1.34 23.81 -10.93
CA ARG A 43 -0.58 24.87 -10.24
C ARG A 43 0.13 25.77 -11.25
N ALA A 44 0.76 25.19 -12.27
CA ALA A 44 1.42 25.94 -13.33
C ALA A 44 0.44 26.78 -14.17
N ALA A 45 -0.77 26.26 -14.41
CA ALA A 45 -1.84 26.98 -15.11
C ALA A 45 -2.58 28.02 -14.26
N GLY A 46 -2.18 28.24 -13.00
CA GLY A 46 -2.84 29.19 -12.09
C GLY A 46 -4.20 28.72 -11.53
N ALA A 47 -4.65 27.51 -11.86
CA ALA A 47 -5.91 26.91 -11.42
C ALA A 47 -5.84 26.38 -9.98
N ARG A 48 -5.61 27.27 -9.00
CA ARG A 48 -5.37 26.92 -7.57
C ARG A 48 -6.52 26.17 -6.90
N SER A 49 -7.77 26.40 -7.31
CA SER A 49 -8.93 25.68 -6.75
C SER A 49 -8.93 24.22 -7.21
N THR A 50 -8.76 24.00 -8.52
CA THR A 50 -8.68 22.67 -9.13
C THR A 50 -7.49 21.87 -8.59
N ALA A 51 -6.31 22.50 -8.48
CA ALA A 51 -5.14 21.86 -7.88
C ALA A 51 -5.39 21.38 -6.44
N ARG A 52 -6.12 22.16 -5.63
CA ARG A 52 -6.49 21.76 -4.26
C ARG A 52 -7.49 20.61 -4.25
N SER A 53 -8.47 20.62 -5.15
CA SER A 53 -9.41 19.51 -5.31
C SER A 53 -8.70 18.22 -5.68
N HIS A 54 -7.81 18.26 -6.68
CA HIS A 54 -7.05 17.08 -7.12
C HIS A 54 -6.10 16.57 -6.05
N ALA A 55 -5.45 17.45 -5.27
CA ALA A 55 -4.62 17.03 -4.14
C ALA A 55 -5.45 16.24 -3.11
N ARG A 56 -6.65 16.71 -2.77
CA ARG A 56 -7.56 15.98 -1.85
C ARG A 56 -7.99 14.63 -2.41
N GLN A 57 -8.21 14.54 -3.72
CA GLN A 57 -8.55 13.26 -4.36
C GLN A 57 -7.37 12.29 -4.34
N ALA A 58 -6.15 12.77 -4.55
CA ALA A 58 -4.95 11.96 -4.39
C ALA A 58 -4.83 11.43 -2.94
N ASP A 59 -4.96 12.31 -1.94
CA ASP A 59 -4.90 11.91 -0.53
C ASP A 59 -5.98 10.88 -0.17
N ALA A 60 -7.21 11.06 -0.68
CA ALA A 60 -8.30 10.10 -0.46
C ALA A 60 -7.98 8.72 -1.06
N ARG A 61 -7.45 8.67 -2.30
CA ARG A 61 -7.07 7.39 -2.93
C ARG A 61 -5.91 6.71 -2.25
N LEU A 62 -4.98 7.48 -1.68
CA LEU A 62 -3.89 6.93 -0.88
C LEU A 62 -4.42 6.31 0.42
N ARG A 63 -5.38 6.96 1.08
CA ARG A 63 -6.04 6.39 2.27
C ARG A 63 -6.84 5.13 1.93
N ASP A 64 -7.59 5.12 0.83
CA ASP A 64 -8.32 3.92 0.38
C ASP A 64 -7.37 2.73 0.12
N LEU A 65 -6.18 3.01 -0.43
CA LEU A 65 -5.13 2.00 -0.63
C LEU A 65 -4.60 1.46 0.70
N GLU A 66 -4.31 2.35 1.64
CA GLU A 66 -3.85 1.99 2.97
C GLU A 66 -4.89 1.12 3.69
N ASP A 67 -6.16 1.53 3.69
CA ASP A 67 -7.25 0.80 4.33
C ASP A 67 -7.44 -0.59 3.70
N LEU A 68 -7.35 -0.70 2.37
CA LEU A 68 -7.48 -1.97 1.66
C LEU A 68 -6.33 -2.94 1.99
N ILE A 69 -5.10 -2.45 1.95
CA ILE A 69 -3.90 -3.30 2.19
C ILE A 69 -3.80 -3.66 3.68
N MET A 70 -4.00 -2.69 4.57
CA MET A 70 -3.89 -2.90 6.01
C MET A 70 -5.10 -3.64 6.59
N GLY A 71 -6.28 -3.51 5.99
CA GLY A 71 -7.45 -4.30 6.37
C GLY A 71 -7.20 -5.80 6.21
N ALA A 72 -6.58 -6.21 5.11
CA ALA A 72 -6.18 -7.60 4.91
C ALA A 72 -5.04 -8.02 5.86
N PHE A 73 -4.06 -7.14 6.09
CA PHE A 73 -2.98 -7.40 7.04
C PHE A 73 -3.49 -7.57 8.48
N HIS A 74 -4.47 -6.79 8.93
CA HIS A 74 -5.05 -6.94 10.27
C HIS A 74 -5.85 -8.24 10.43
N ALA A 75 -6.51 -8.71 9.38
CA ALA A 75 -7.24 -9.97 9.39
C ALA A 75 -6.29 -11.19 9.48
N GLU A 76 -5.15 -11.13 8.79
CA GLU A 76 -4.19 -12.24 8.66
C GLU A 76 -2.92 -12.07 9.50
N GLY A 77 -2.78 -10.99 10.26
CA GLY A 77 -1.54 -10.52 10.89
C GLY A 77 -0.74 -11.60 11.63
N PRO A 78 -1.36 -12.43 12.50
CA PRO A 78 -0.67 -13.51 13.19
C PRO A 78 -0.07 -14.58 12.25
N GLU A 79 -0.75 -14.91 11.15
CA GLU A 79 -0.27 -15.88 10.16
C GLU A 79 0.84 -15.30 9.27
N ILE A 80 0.77 -14.00 8.97
CA ILE A 80 1.83 -13.28 8.25
C ILE A 80 3.12 -13.26 9.07
N GLU A 81 3.04 -12.96 10.36
CA GLU A 81 4.20 -12.99 11.26
C GLU A 81 4.78 -14.41 11.40
N ALA A 82 3.92 -15.43 11.53
CA ALA A 82 4.36 -16.83 11.60
C ALA A 82 5.08 -17.29 10.32
N GLN A 83 4.53 -16.96 9.14
CA GLN A 83 5.16 -17.28 7.84
C GLN A 83 6.49 -16.53 7.64
N ASN A 84 6.55 -15.25 8.05
CA ASN A 84 7.78 -14.46 7.98
C ASN A 84 8.84 -14.98 8.95
N TRP A 85 8.45 -15.41 10.15
CA TRP A 85 9.35 -16.06 11.11
C TRP A 85 9.88 -17.39 10.58
N ALA A 86 9.03 -18.22 9.98
CA ALA A 86 9.43 -19.49 9.36
C ALA A 86 10.45 -19.27 8.24
N ARG A 87 10.19 -18.34 7.30
CA ARG A 87 11.15 -17.95 6.24
C ARG A 87 12.48 -17.44 6.78
N ARG A 88 12.49 -16.69 7.90
CA ARG A 88 13.73 -16.21 8.53
C ARG A 88 14.54 -17.31 9.22
N ASN A 89 13.93 -18.45 9.52
CA ASN A 89 14.57 -19.58 10.17
C ASN A 89 14.85 -20.75 9.21
N GLU A 90 14.28 -20.74 8.00
CA GLU A 90 14.73 -21.58 6.89
C GLU A 90 16.21 -21.30 6.60
N GLY A 91 17.06 -22.30 6.84
CA GLY A 91 18.51 -22.20 6.67
C GLY A 91 19.29 -21.98 7.98
N LYS A 92 18.64 -21.62 9.09
CA LYS A 92 19.25 -21.72 10.42
C LYS A 92 19.07 -23.15 10.94
N VAL A 93 19.85 -24.08 10.38
CA VAL A 93 20.06 -25.40 11.00
C VAL A 93 20.51 -25.14 12.43
N ARG A 94 19.70 -25.58 13.40
CA ARG A 94 20.11 -25.64 14.80
C ARG A 94 21.33 -26.55 14.87
N SER A 95 22.52 -25.95 15.03
CA SER A 95 23.70 -26.64 15.56
C SER A 95 23.47 -26.98 17.03
#